data_AF-A0A4S4DUC8-F1
#
_entry.id   AF-A0A4S4DUC8-F1
#
_cell.length_a   1.000
_cell.length_b   1.000
_cell.length_c   1.000
_cell.angle_alpha   90.00
_cell.angle_beta   90.00
_cell.angle_gamma   90.00
#
_symmetry.space_group_name_H-M   'P 1'
#
loop_
_entity.id
_entity.type
_entity.pdbx_description
1 polymer ?
#
loop_
_entity_poly.entity_id
_entity_poly.type
_entity_poly.pdbx_seq_one_letter_code
_entity_poly.pdbx_strand_id
1 'polypeptide(L)'
;MRYVISGYEICDVGYESKGWLRDVVMRYVIMVLKAITSEESKLQEVMIGLAAHVFKFMTTEASSIVFERAGIEVAELASVLVQILKKHKYPATKTPRIRRFVIELAIWMMRDKETNVQIFKGLGMEKELESVTDTTSEIENFNVFSGTVGLSRHITTIHSLVETAMKLLKDK
;
A
#
# COMPACT_ATOMS: atom_id res chain seq x y z
N MET A 1 6.81 -42.01 -22.23
CA MET A 1 7.91 -42.97 -22.49
C MET A 1 8.85 -42.93 -21.31
N ARG A 2 9.13 -44.09 -20.71
CA ARG A 2 10.03 -44.25 -19.57
C ARG A 2 11.47 -44.41 -20.06
N TYR A 3 12.39 -43.60 -19.56
CA TYR A 3 13.81 -43.95 -19.52
C TYR A 3 14.18 -44.18 -18.06
N VAL A 4 14.58 -45.42 -17.76
CA VAL A 4 15.21 -45.81 -16.49
C VAL A 4 16.70 -45.93 -16.80
N ILE A 5 17.52 -45.09 -16.18
CA ILE A 5 18.96 -45.26 -16.15
C ILE A 5 19.36 -45.28 -14.68
N SER A 6 19.81 -46.46 -14.24
CA SER A 6 20.73 -46.71 -13.12
C SER A 6 20.72 -45.73 -11.92
N GLY A 7 20.08 -46.15 -10.84
CA GLY A 7 20.70 -46.16 -9.51
C GLY A 7 20.85 -44.85 -8.73
N TYR A 8 20.33 -43.71 -9.21
CA TYR A 8 20.12 -42.52 -8.39
C TYR A 8 18.70 -42.02 -8.61
N GLU A 9 17.89 -41.99 -7.55
CA GLU A 9 16.70 -41.13 -7.53
C GLU A 9 17.19 -39.69 -7.66
N ILE A 10 17.10 -39.14 -8.86
CA ILE A 10 17.08 -37.71 -9.04
C ILE A 10 15.74 -37.27 -8.47
N CYS A 11 15.73 -36.88 -7.19
CA CYS A 11 14.64 -36.08 -6.67
C CYS A 11 14.52 -34.86 -7.58
N ASP A 12 13.35 -34.66 -8.19
CA ASP A 12 13.05 -33.47 -8.97
C ASP A 12 13.23 -32.21 -8.08
N VAL A 13 14.42 -31.60 -8.10
CA VAL A 13 14.71 -30.28 -7.50
C VAL A 13 14.14 -29.18 -8.42
N GLY A 14 12.89 -29.34 -8.86
CA GLY A 14 12.25 -28.53 -9.89
C GLY A 14 11.09 -27.67 -9.39
N TYR A 15 10.73 -27.74 -8.10
CA TYR A 15 9.54 -27.07 -7.56
C TYR A 15 9.74 -26.43 -6.18
N GLU A 16 10.98 -26.20 -5.72
CA GLU A 16 11.23 -25.53 -4.41
C GLU A 16 11.67 -24.06 -4.53
N SER A 17 12.22 -23.64 -5.66
CA SER A 17 12.78 -22.29 -5.81
C SER A 17 11.73 -21.17 -5.73
N LYS A 18 10.48 -21.44 -6.16
CA LYS A 18 9.37 -20.46 -6.12
C LYS A 18 8.77 -20.27 -4.73
N GLY A 19 8.88 -21.27 -3.84
CA GLY A 19 8.34 -21.21 -2.48
C GLY A 19 9.13 -20.23 -1.61
N TRP A 20 10.46 -20.31 -1.66
CA TRP A 20 11.33 -19.44 -0.86
C TRP A 20 11.19 -17.95 -1.21
N LEU A 21 11.10 -17.62 -2.50
CA LEU A 21 10.85 -16.26 -2.96
C LEU A 21 9.51 -15.72 -2.42
N ARG A 22 8.44 -16.54 -2.44
CA ARG A 22 7.16 -16.15 -1.83
C ARG A 22 7.29 -15.96 -0.33
N ASP A 23 7.99 -16.83 0.38
CA ASP A 23 8.14 -16.72 1.83
C ASP A 23 8.93 -15.49 2.25
N VAL A 24 10.02 -15.18 1.54
CA VAL A 24 10.83 -13.98 1.77
C VAL A 24 9.98 -12.72 1.50
N VAL A 25 9.23 -12.68 0.40
CA VAL A 25 8.35 -11.55 0.08
C VAL A 25 7.26 -11.39 1.14
N MET A 26 6.61 -12.48 1.57
CA MET A 26 5.58 -12.41 2.62
C MET A 26 6.14 -11.88 3.94
N ARG A 27 7.32 -12.35 4.38
CA ARG A 27 7.99 -11.84 5.58
C ARG A 27 8.27 -10.34 5.48
N TYR A 28 8.74 -9.90 4.31
CA TYR A 28 9.04 -8.50 4.07
C TYR A 28 7.77 -7.64 4.15
N VAL A 29 6.67 -8.05 3.52
CA VAL A 29 5.41 -7.28 3.55
C VAL A 29 4.82 -7.22 4.96
N ILE A 30 4.96 -8.27 5.76
CA ILE A 30 4.60 -8.25 7.19
C ILE A 30 5.40 -7.17 7.94
N MET A 31 6.71 -7.05 7.71
CA MET A 31 7.54 -6.00 8.31
C MET A 31 7.10 -4.61 7.85
N VAL A 32 6.77 -4.46 6.57
CA VAL A 32 6.25 -3.20 6.01
C VAL A 32 4.97 -2.78 6.71
N LEU A 33 3.99 -3.67 6.88
CA LEU A 33 2.75 -3.34 7.59
C LEU A 33 3.00 -2.87 9.02
N LYS A 34 3.86 -3.58 9.77
CA LYS A 34 4.23 -3.17 11.13
C LYS A 34 4.89 -1.80 11.14
N ALA A 35 5.82 -1.57 10.23
CA ALA A 35 6.52 -0.29 10.12
C ALA A 35 5.58 0.88 9.76
N ILE A 36 4.49 0.66 9.01
CA ILE A 36 3.50 1.72 8.76
C ILE A 36 2.87 2.21 10.08
N THR A 37 2.58 1.27 10.99
CA THR A 37 1.94 1.55 12.28
C THR A 37 2.91 2.09 13.34
N SER A 38 4.20 1.75 13.27
CA SER A 38 5.19 2.10 14.30
C SER A 38 6.16 3.22 13.92
N GLU A 39 6.46 3.40 12.64
CA GLU A 39 7.40 4.42 12.17
C GLU A 39 6.70 5.77 11.91
N GLU A 40 7.47 6.84 11.85
CA GLU A 40 6.98 8.17 11.49
C GLU A 40 7.77 8.80 10.33
N SER A 41 7.25 9.93 9.83
CA SER A 41 7.97 10.82 8.91
C SER A 41 8.40 10.09 7.63
N LYS A 42 9.70 10.12 7.30
CA LYS A 42 10.22 9.63 6.02
C LYS A 42 10.15 8.11 5.90
N LEU A 43 10.41 7.39 6.99
CA LEU A 43 10.32 5.94 6.98
C LEU A 43 8.87 5.51 6.77
N GLN A 44 7.92 6.16 7.45
CA GLN A 44 6.50 5.91 7.26
C GLN A 44 6.05 6.16 5.80
N GLU A 45 6.47 7.27 5.18
CA GLU A 45 6.20 7.53 3.74
C GLU A 45 6.71 6.39 2.85
N VAL A 46 7.94 5.91 3.09
CA VAL A 46 8.55 4.83 2.30
C VAL A 46 7.78 3.53 2.47
N MET A 47 7.41 3.16 3.71
CA MET A 47 6.70 1.91 4.01
C MET A 47 5.30 1.91 3.39
N ILE A 48 4.57 3.02 3.45
CA ILE A 48 3.25 3.12 2.84
C ILE A 48 3.35 3.05 1.31
N GLY A 49 4.32 3.76 0.72
CA GLY A 49 4.53 3.71 -0.73
C GLY A 49 4.85 2.31 -1.22
N LEU A 50 5.68 1.59 -0.48
CA LEU A 50 6.01 0.20 -0.76
C LEU A 50 4.81 -0.73 -0.62
N ALA A 51 4.02 -0.58 0.46
CA ALA A 51 2.78 -1.34 0.63
C ALA A 51 1.82 -1.09 -0.55
N ALA A 52 1.55 0.18 -0.90
CA ALA A 52 0.67 0.53 -2.01
C ALA A 52 1.09 -0.15 -3.34
N HIS A 53 2.40 -0.29 -3.57
CA HIS A 53 2.92 -0.96 -4.77
C HIS A 53 2.83 -2.50 -4.68
N VAL A 54 3.20 -3.10 -3.55
CA VAL A 54 3.24 -4.56 -3.42
C VAL A 54 1.85 -5.17 -3.32
N PHE A 55 0.95 -4.59 -2.53
CA PHE A 55 -0.41 -5.11 -2.34
C PHE A 55 -1.22 -5.12 -3.64
N LYS A 56 -0.94 -4.22 -4.58
CA LYS A 56 -1.56 -4.22 -5.93
C LYS A 56 -1.38 -5.54 -6.68
N PHE A 57 -0.34 -6.31 -6.38
CA PHE A 57 -0.04 -7.60 -7.01
C PHE A 57 -0.39 -8.80 -6.13
N MET A 58 -0.99 -8.58 -4.96
CA MET A 58 -1.44 -9.65 -4.06
C MET A 58 -2.90 -10.00 -4.31
N THR A 59 -3.24 -11.28 -4.13
CA THR A 59 -4.63 -11.73 -4.05
C THR A 59 -5.20 -11.41 -2.68
N THR A 60 -6.53 -11.43 -2.56
CA THR A 60 -7.25 -11.22 -1.30
C THR A 60 -6.89 -12.26 -0.23
N GLU A 61 -6.61 -13.50 -0.62
CA GLU A 61 -6.17 -14.57 0.30
C GLU A 61 -4.76 -14.27 0.80
N ALA A 62 -3.86 -13.87 -0.10
CA ALA A 62 -2.49 -13.54 0.23
C ALA A 62 -2.41 -12.33 1.17
N SER A 63 -3.17 -11.27 0.91
CA SER A 63 -3.24 -10.10 1.79
C SER A 63 -3.82 -10.46 3.16
N SER A 64 -4.87 -11.28 3.20
CA SER A 64 -5.49 -11.72 4.46
C SER A 64 -4.49 -12.47 5.36
N ILE A 65 -3.68 -13.37 4.77
CA ILE A 65 -2.59 -14.07 5.50
C ILE A 65 -1.55 -13.09 6.02
N VAL A 66 -1.21 -12.06 5.24
CA VAL A 66 -0.23 -11.05 5.65
C VAL A 66 -0.74 -10.23 6.84
N PHE A 67 -2.01 -9.80 6.84
CA PHE A 67 -2.61 -9.10 7.98
C PHE A 67 -2.65 -9.99 9.23
N GLU A 68 -3.11 -11.24 9.09
CA GLU A 68 -3.16 -12.21 10.19
C GLU A 68 -1.77 -12.44 10.81
N ARG A 69 -0.76 -12.71 9.98
CA ARG A 69 0.61 -12.96 10.45
C ARG A 69 1.30 -11.71 10.98
N ALA A 70 0.89 -10.52 10.53
CA ALA A 70 1.36 -9.27 11.10
C ALA A 70 0.75 -9.02 12.48
N GLY A 71 -0.42 -9.62 12.78
CA GLY A 71 -1.19 -9.32 13.98
C GLY A 71 -1.75 -7.89 13.94
N ILE A 72 -2.06 -7.38 12.75
CA ILE A 72 -2.59 -6.04 12.52
C ILE A 72 -4.00 -6.19 11.95
N GLU A 73 -4.96 -5.55 12.59
CA GLU A 73 -6.33 -5.52 12.10
C GLU A 73 -6.44 -4.60 10.89
N VAL A 74 -7.29 -4.96 9.93
CA VAL A 74 -7.55 -4.12 8.74
C VAL A 74 -8.06 -2.73 9.15
N ALA A 75 -8.90 -2.67 10.19
CA ALA A 75 -9.41 -1.43 10.76
C ALA A 75 -8.32 -0.59 11.44
N GLU A 76 -7.32 -1.22 12.03
CA GLU A 76 -6.17 -0.53 12.63
C GLU A 76 -5.34 0.17 11.55
N LEU A 77 -5.00 -0.54 10.46
CA LEU A 77 -4.30 0.08 9.34
C LEU A 77 -5.13 1.22 8.72
N ALA A 78 -6.43 1.01 8.51
CA ALA A 78 -7.31 2.04 7.96
C ALA A 78 -7.34 3.30 8.85
N SER A 79 -7.41 3.13 10.18
CA SER A 79 -7.32 4.22 11.15
C SER A 79 -6.00 4.98 11.05
N VAL A 80 -4.87 4.26 10.97
CA VAL A 80 -3.54 4.88 10.80
C VAL A 80 -3.49 5.71 9.52
N LEU A 81 -4.00 5.20 8.41
CA LEU A 81 -4.04 5.93 7.13
C LEU A 81 -4.83 7.24 7.22
N VAL A 82 -6.02 7.21 7.81
CA VAL A 82 -6.84 8.42 8.02
C VAL A 82 -6.13 9.42 8.94
N GLN A 83 -5.51 8.95 10.03
CA GLN A 83 -4.75 9.79 10.94
C GLN A 83 -3.53 10.44 10.27
N ILE A 84 -2.87 9.74 9.34
CA ILE A 84 -1.76 10.31 8.57
C ILE A 84 -2.23 11.46 7.69
N LEU A 85 -3.36 11.34 6.99
CA LEU A 85 -3.92 12.46 6.20
C LEU A 85 -4.25 13.64 7.09
N LYS A 86 -4.87 13.39 8.24
CA LYS A 86 -5.19 14.41 9.24
C LYS A 86 -3.97 15.13 9.78
N LYS A 87 -2.89 14.40 10.09
CA LYS A 87 -1.58 14.95 10.53
C LYS A 87 -0.92 15.77 9.42
N HIS A 88 -1.04 15.34 8.17
CA HIS A 88 -0.44 15.97 7.00
C HIS A 88 -1.44 16.83 6.24
N LYS A 89 -2.16 17.73 6.93
CA LYS A 89 -3.16 18.60 6.29
C LYS A 89 -2.60 19.38 5.09
N TYR A 90 -1.34 19.84 5.15
CA TYR A 90 -0.65 20.53 4.06
C TYR A 90 0.54 19.71 3.52
N PRO A 91 0.87 19.83 2.23
CA PRO A 91 1.95 19.05 1.63
C PRO A 91 3.28 19.50 2.24
N ALA A 92 4.13 18.52 2.58
CA ALA A 92 5.41 18.75 3.23
C ALA A 92 6.56 18.30 2.34
N THR A 93 7.60 19.13 2.20
CA THR A 93 8.80 18.80 1.40
C THR A 93 9.60 17.63 1.95
N LYS A 94 9.52 17.35 3.26
CA LYS A 94 10.19 16.21 3.90
C LYS A 94 9.55 14.87 3.50
N THR A 95 8.23 14.86 3.36
CA THR A 95 7.42 13.67 3.07
C THR A 95 6.46 13.93 1.91
N PRO A 96 6.98 14.31 0.71
CA PRO A 96 6.17 14.90 -0.36
C PRO A 96 5.16 13.93 -0.96
N ARG A 97 5.31 12.62 -0.77
CA ARG A 97 4.42 11.61 -1.36
C ARG A 97 3.55 10.90 -0.32
N ILE A 98 3.63 11.27 0.97
CA ILE A 98 2.98 10.49 2.03
C ILE A 98 1.46 10.41 1.85
N ARG A 99 0.79 11.55 1.59
CA ARG A 99 -0.66 11.57 1.34
C ARG A 99 -1.05 10.78 0.11
N ARG A 100 -0.27 10.92 -0.97
CA ARG A 100 -0.48 10.17 -2.20
C ARG A 100 -0.47 8.66 -1.93
N PHE A 101 0.57 8.16 -1.28
CA PHE A 101 0.70 6.73 -0.99
C PHE A 101 -0.39 6.23 -0.04
N VAL A 102 -0.81 7.06 0.92
CA VAL A 102 -1.97 6.74 1.76
C VAL A 102 -3.23 6.55 0.92
N ILE A 103 -3.51 7.46 -0.01
CA ILE A 103 -4.69 7.37 -0.88
C ILE A 103 -4.60 6.15 -1.81
N GLU A 104 -3.42 5.88 -2.39
CA GLU A 104 -3.20 4.70 -3.23
C GLU A 104 -3.45 3.39 -2.46
N LEU A 105 -2.94 3.28 -1.23
CA LEU A 105 -3.16 2.11 -0.39
C LEU A 105 -4.63 1.98 0.05
N ALA A 106 -5.28 3.09 0.43
CA ALA A 106 -6.70 3.08 0.79
C ALA A 106 -7.60 2.67 -0.37
N ILE A 107 -7.33 3.14 -1.60
CA ILE A 107 -8.03 2.70 -2.81
C ILE A 107 -7.88 1.20 -3.00
N TRP A 108 -6.69 0.65 -2.82
CA TRP A 108 -6.48 -0.79 -2.90
C TRP A 108 -7.32 -1.53 -1.84
N MET A 109 -7.28 -1.10 -0.58
CA MET A 109 -8.06 -1.72 0.50
C MET A 109 -9.56 -1.69 0.22
N MET A 110 -10.10 -0.56 -0.25
CA MET A 110 -11.52 -0.41 -0.60
C MET A 110 -11.95 -1.26 -1.81
N ARG A 111 -11.02 -1.53 -2.74
CA ARG A 111 -11.26 -2.44 -3.87
C ARG A 111 -11.20 -3.91 -3.47
N ASP A 112 -10.39 -4.26 -2.48
CA ASP A 112 -10.24 -5.63 -2.00
C ASP A 112 -11.53 -6.15 -1.35
N LYS A 113 -12.12 -5.38 -0.41
CA LYS A 113 -13.33 -5.80 0.31
C LYS A 113 -14.27 -4.64 0.58
N GLU A 114 -15.57 -4.89 0.42
CA GLU A 114 -16.65 -3.95 0.72
C GLU A 114 -16.65 -3.48 2.18
N THR A 115 -16.35 -4.38 3.10
CA THR A 115 -16.22 -4.07 4.53
C THR A 115 -15.20 -2.96 4.79
N ASN A 116 -14.16 -2.85 3.97
CA ASN A 116 -13.12 -1.83 4.11
C ASN A 116 -13.65 -0.44 3.75
N VAL A 117 -14.58 -0.34 2.78
CA VAL A 117 -15.26 0.92 2.44
C VAL A 117 -16.03 1.44 3.65
N GLN A 118 -16.80 0.58 4.31
CA GLN A 118 -17.58 0.94 5.49
C GLN A 118 -16.68 1.35 6.67
N ILE A 119 -15.53 0.69 6.84
CA ILE A 119 -14.52 1.08 7.82
C ILE A 119 -14.00 2.50 7.52
N PHE A 120 -13.59 2.79 6.28
CA PHE A 120 -13.08 4.12 5.93
C PHE A 120 -14.13 5.22 6.05
N LYS A 121 -15.39 4.94 5.71
CA LYS A 121 -16.52 5.84 5.97
C LYS A 121 -16.65 6.16 7.45
N GLY A 122 -16.71 5.12 8.30
CA GLY A 122 -16.84 5.28 9.74
C GLY A 122 -15.67 6.05 10.39
N LEU A 123 -14.48 5.96 9.80
CA LEU A 123 -13.30 6.70 10.24
C LEU A 123 -13.25 8.15 9.71
N GLY A 124 -14.15 8.56 8.82
CA GLY A 124 -14.21 9.92 8.29
C GLY A 124 -13.25 10.19 7.13
N MET A 125 -12.92 9.17 6.32
CA MET A 125 -12.01 9.31 5.17
C MET A 125 -12.47 10.38 4.17
N GLU A 126 -13.77 10.53 3.93
CA GLU A 126 -14.32 11.53 2.99
C GLU A 126 -13.85 12.95 3.33
N LYS A 127 -13.94 13.33 4.61
CA LYS A 127 -13.51 14.64 5.10
C LYS A 127 -12.02 14.88 4.89
N GLU A 128 -11.20 13.86 5.11
CA GLU A 128 -9.76 13.99 4.91
C GLU A 128 -9.42 14.11 3.40
N LEU A 129 -10.13 13.39 2.53
CA LEU A 129 -10.00 13.51 1.07
C LEU A 129 -10.43 14.88 0.53
N GLU A 130 -11.51 15.47 1.08
CA GLU A 130 -11.90 16.85 0.81
C GLU A 130 -10.78 17.81 1.20
N SER A 131 -10.21 17.66 2.41
CA SER A 131 -9.08 18.49 2.84
C SER A 131 -7.87 18.35 1.93
N VAL A 132 -7.59 17.17 1.37
CA VAL A 132 -6.49 16.99 0.39
C VAL A 132 -6.81 17.75 -0.89
N THR A 133 -8.05 17.74 -1.35
CA THR A 133 -8.47 18.49 -2.55
C THR A 133 -8.22 19.99 -2.38
N ASP A 134 -8.51 20.52 -1.19
CA ASP A 134 -8.36 21.94 -0.88
C ASP A 134 -6.90 22.39 -0.70
N THR A 135 -6.01 21.49 -0.26
CA THR A 135 -4.63 21.84 0.12
C THR A 135 -3.54 21.22 -0.75
N THR A 136 -3.92 20.48 -1.78
CA THR A 136 -3.01 19.82 -2.71
C THR A 136 -2.03 20.80 -3.36
N SER A 137 -0.84 20.30 -3.66
CA SER A 137 0.21 21.06 -4.35
C SER A 137 0.89 20.21 -5.41
N GLU A 138 1.48 20.89 -6.40
CA GLU A 138 2.22 20.27 -7.49
C GLU A 138 3.33 19.32 -7.03
N ILE A 139 3.90 19.53 -5.83
CA ILE A 139 4.95 18.66 -5.28
C ILE A 139 4.50 17.20 -5.15
N GLU A 140 3.21 16.95 -4.93
CA GLU A 140 2.65 15.60 -4.74
C GLU A 140 2.43 14.84 -6.06
N ASN A 141 2.59 15.54 -7.19
CA ASN A 141 2.55 14.95 -8.53
C ASN A 141 3.92 14.45 -8.98
N PHE A 142 5.00 14.62 -8.20
CA PHE A 142 6.34 14.12 -8.52
C PHE A 142 6.71 12.84 -7.77
N ASN A 143 7.40 11.92 -8.45
CA ASN A 143 7.89 10.65 -7.88
C ASN A 143 9.41 10.63 -7.64
N VAL A 144 10.18 11.40 -8.43
CA VAL A 144 11.64 11.54 -8.35
C VAL A 144 12.00 12.98 -8.03
N PHE A 145 12.95 13.17 -7.11
CA PHE A 145 13.39 14.47 -6.63
C PHE A 145 14.91 14.57 -6.61
N SER A 146 15.43 15.78 -6.83
CA SER A 146 16.81 16.19 -6.49
C SER A 146 16.72 17.33 -5.48
N GLY A 147 16.99 17.03 -4.20
CA GLY A 147 16.71 17.96 -3.11
C GLY A 147 15.21 18.30 -3.04
N THR A 148 14.87 19.57 -3.27
CA THR A 148 13.49 20.07 -3.31
C THR A 148 12.91 20.15 -4.72
N VAL A 149 13.70 19.83 -5.76
CA VAL A 149 13.29 19.93 -7.16
C VAL A 149 12.69 18.61 -7.63
N GLY A 150 11.44 18.64 -8.09
CA GLY A 150 10.79 17.49 -8.72
C GLY A 150 11.31 17.27 -10.15
N LEU A 151 11.74 16.05 -10.46
CA LEU A 151 12.34 15.68 -11.75
C LEU A 151 11.40 14.89 -12.65
N SER A 152 10.64 13.96 -12.06
CA SER A 152 9.72 13.10 -12.81
C SER A 152 8.37 13.04 -12.13
N ARG A 153 7.31 13.02 -12.94
CA ARG A 153 5.92 13.06 -12.49
C ARG A 153 5.31 11.66 -12.44
N HIS A 154 4.38 11.47 -11.51
CA HIS A 154 3.47 10.35 -11.57
C HIS A 154 2.56 10.48 -12.81
N ILE A 155 2.22 9.34 -13.41
CA ILE A 155 1.30 9.27 -14.56
C ILE A 155 -0.10 9.77 -14.16
N THR A 156 -0.55 9.40 -12.96
CA THR A 156 -1.84 9.80 -12.39
C THR A 156 -1.64 10.96 -11.42
N THR A 157 -2.45 12.00 -11.54
CA THR A 157 -2.43 13.14 -10.61
C THR A 157 -3.02 12.75 -9.25
N ILE A 158 -2.65 13.47 -8.19
CA ILE A 158 -3.27 13.28 -6.87
C ILE A 158 -4.78 13.54 -6.89
N HIS A 159 -5.25 14.53 -7.67
CA HIS A 159 -6.68 14.79 -7.84
C HIS A 159 -7.44 13.58 -8.40
N SER A 160 -6.88 12.89 -9.40
CA SER A 160 -7.51 11.68 -9.96
C SER A 160 -7.58 10.53 -8.97
N LEU A 161 -6.57 10.40 -8.08
CA LEU A 161 -6.61 9.44 -6.98
C LEU A 161 -7.72 9.80 -5.97
N VAL A 162 -7.80 11.07 -5.56
CA VAL A 162 -8.85 11.53 -4.63
C VAL A 162 -10.24 11.29 -5.22
N GLU A 163 -10.45 11.63 -6.50
CA GLU A 163 -11.73 11.38 -7.18
C GLU A 163 -12.08 9.89 -7.19
N THR A 164 -11.10 9.01 -7.46
CA THR A 164 -11.29 7.56 -7.42
C THR A 164 -11.68 7.08 -6.02
N ALA A 165 -11.00 7.57 -4.98
CA ALA A 165 -11.31 7.23 -3.60
C ALA A 165 -12.71 7.70 -3.18
N MET A 166 -13.08 8.94 -3.54
CA MET A 166 -14.41 9.49 -3.28
C MET A 166 -15.52 8.70 -3.99
N LYS A 167 -15.30 8.23 -5.22
CA LYS A 167 -16.26 7.35 -5.92
C LYS A 167 -16.43 6.02 -5.20
N LEU A 168 -15.33 5.39 -4.78
CA LEU A 168 -15.39 4.14 -4.01
C LEU A 168 -16.17 4.29 -2.70
N LEU A 169 -16.13 5.46 -2.07
CA LEU A 169 -16.92 5.75 -0.87
C LEU A 169 -18.40 6.04 -1.20
N LYS A 170 -18.74 6.54 -2.39
CA LYS A 170 -20.15 6.84 -2.73
C LYS A 170 -20.91 5.65 -3.28
N ASP A 171 -20.25 4.79 -4.04
CA ASP A 171 -20.89 3.75 -4.86
C ASP A 171 -21.24 2.47 -4.06
N LYS A 172 -20.93 2.44 -2.77
CA LYS A 172 -20.79 1.23 -1.92
C LYS A 172 -21.09 1.57 -0.46
#